data_AF-A0A4D6LQX5-F1
#
_entry.id   AF-A0A4D6LQX5-F1
#
_cell.length_a   1.000
_cell.length_b   1.000
_cell.length_c   1.000
_cell.angle_alpha   90.00
_cell.angle_beta   90.00
_cell.angle_gamma   90.00
#
_symmetry.space_group_name_H-M   'P 1'
#
loop_
_entity.id
_entity.type
_entity.pdbx_description
1 polymer ?
#
loop_
_entity_poly.entity_id
_entity_poly.type
_entity_poly.pdbx_seq_one_letter_code
_entity_poly.pdbx_strand_id
1 'polypeptide(L)'
;MNGYEGKQLSSWMRSSIVLRDLVKVKLWNCENCEELPPFGKLPHLKRLELSGMKNVKCIDGGTYEGVEEKAFPSLEKLRVDNLPNLERLLRDERVEMVPHLFELRIERVSNLKCPRLPAVEKLDARGIGEAASFMEVVGNTACLKTLTIEYIKGVVDFNEVLVVAYLDCMRDAMNKHSSDSKEVITLKMIGSVDKVDNLYFSQNLLQH
;
A
#
# COMPACT_ATOMS: atom_id res chain seq x y z
N MET A 1 8.86 4.55 -17.05
CA MET A 1 8.34 3.91 -18.28
C MET A 1 6.84 4.08 -18.31
N ASN A 2 6.24 4.33 -19.48
CA ASN A 2 4.81 4.49 -19.66
C ASN A 2 4.36 3.74 -20.92
N GLY A 3 3.28 2.97 -20.86
CA GLY A 3 2.68 2.34 -22.04
C GLY A 3 3.42 1.12 -22.60
N TYR A 4 4.16 0.37 -21.78
CA TYR A 4 4.84 -0.83 -22.28
C TYR A 4 3.84 -1.93 -22.60
N GLU A 5 3.82 -2.38 -23.85
CA GLU A 5 2.83 -3.34 -24.36
C GLU A 5 3.27 -4.80 -24.24
N GLY A 6 4.52 -5.06 -23.84
CA GLY A 6 5.02 -6.41 -23.67
C GLY A 6 4.49 -7.08 -22.40
N LYS A 7 4.35 -8.41 -22.44
CA LYS A 7 3.89 -9.22 -21.31
C LYS A 7 4.91 -9.30 -20.16
N GLN A 8 6.18 -9.31 -20.52
CA GLN A 8 7.30 -9.33 -19.60
C GLN A 8 8.17 -8.12 -19.87
N LEU A 9 8.60 -7.43 -18.82
CA LEU A 9 9.59 -6.37 -18.97
C LEU A 9 10.90 -6.94 -19.54
N SER A 10 11.59 -6.12 -20.32
CA SER A 10 12.85 -6.49 -20.97
C SER A 10 13.85 -7.12 -19.98
N SER A 11 14.61 -8.11 -20.46
CA SER A 11 15.54 -8.89 -19.62
C SER A 11 16.55 -8.04 -18.84
N TRP A 12 17.00 -6.90 -19.39
CA TRP A 12 17.89 -5.98 -18.69
C TRP A 12 17.26 -5.42 -17.40
N MET A 13 15.94 -5.28 -17.33
CA MET A 13 15.24 -4.86 -16.11
C MET A 13 15.19 -5.95 -15.03
N ARG A 14 15.52 -7.19 -15.37
CA ARG A 14 15.63 -8.30 -14.39
C ARG A 14 17.06 -8.47 -13.87
N SER A 15 18.02 -7.71 -14.39
CA SER A 15 19.42 -7.76 -13.94
C SER A 15 19.65 -6.81 -12.77
N SER A 16 19.86 -7.38 -11.57
CA SER A 16 20.19 -6.60 -10.37
C SER A 16 21.52 -5.84 -10.49
N ILE A 17 22.44 -6.32 -11.33
CA ILE A 17 23.72 -5.66 -11.61
C ILE A 17 23.49 -4.37 -12.40
N VAL A 18 22.68 -4.44 -13.46
CA VAL A 18 22.38 -3.27 -14.31
C VAL A 18 21.55 -2.24 -13.54
N LEU A 19 20.67 -2.71 -12.65
CA LEU A 19 19.77 -1.84 -11.88
C LEU A 19 20.29 -1.48 -10.48
N ARG A 20 21.54 -1.82 -10.14
CA ARG A 20 22.07 -1.75 -8.76
C ARG A 20 21.85 -0.39 -8.10
N ASP A 21 22.10 0.68 -8.85
CA ASP A 21 22.07 2.05 -8.34
C ASP A 21 20.71 2.75 -8.56
N LEU A 22 19.68 2.01 -8.99
CA LEU A 22 18.36 2.59 -9.15
C LEU A 22 17.76 2.99 -7.81
N VAL A 23 17.49 4.28 -7.67
CA VAL A 23 16.83 4.86 -6.50
C VAL A 23 15.32 4.98 -6.69
N LYS A 24 14.85 5.05 -7.94
CA LYS A 24 13.44 5.27 -8.25
C LYS A 24 13.00 4.53 -9.50
N VAL A 25 11.87 3.84 -9.39
CA VAL A 25 11.19 3.16 -10.51
C VAL A 25 9.77 3.68 -10.63
N LYS A 26 9.36 4.01 -11.87
CA LYS A 26 7.99 4.39 -12.22
C LYS A 26 7.53 3.61 -13.43
N LEU A 27 6.49 2.80 -13.29
CA LEU A 27 5.87 2.05 -14.39
C LEU A 27 4.40 2.41 -14.49
N TRP A 28 4.01 3.04 -15.60
CA TRP A 28 2.64 3.51 -15.82
C TRP A 28 2.05 2.83 -17.06
N ASN A 29 0.77 2.49 -16.99
CA ASN A 29 -0.04 1.97 -18.10
C ASN A 29 0.64 0.81 -18.86
N CYS A 30 1.34 -0.06 -18.14
CA CYS A 30 1.97 -1.25 -18.69
C CYS A 30 0.99 -2.42 -18.59
N GLU A 31 -0.18 -2.28 -19.22
CA GLU A 31 -1.36 -3.10 -18.94
C GLU A 31 -1.18 -4.59 -19.22
N ASN A 32 -0.38 -4.92 -20.24
CA ASN A 32 -0.11 -6.29 -20.64
C ASN A 32 0.91 -6.97 -19.72
N CYS A 33 1.62 -6.22 -18.88
CA CYS A 33 2.65 -6.76 -18.00
C CYS A 33 2.04 -7.71 -16.97
N GLU A 34 2.42 -8.97 -17.04
CA GLU A 34 1.93 -10.04 -16.15
C GLU A 34 2.82 -10.18 -14.90
N GLU A 35 4.12 -9.85 -15.04
CA GLU A 35 5.10 -9.98 -13.98
C GLU A 35 6.07 -8.81 -13.92
N LEU A 36 6.34 -8.33 -12.71
CA LEU A 36 7.37 -7.36 -12.44
C LEU A 36 8.74 -8.04 -12.22
N PRO A 37 9.85 -7.37 -12.58
CA PRO A 37 11.17 -7.74 -12.11
C PRO A 37 11.25 -7.77 -10.58
N PRO A 38 12.23 -8.50 -10.00
CA PRO A 38 12.41 -8.60 -8.55
C PRO A 38 13.01 -7.29 -7.98
N PHE A 39 12.22 -6.21 -7.99
CA PHE A 39 12.63 -4.89 -7.52
C PHE A 39 13.04 -4.88 -6.04
N GLY A 40 12.58 -5.84 -5.25
CA GLY A 40 12.96 -6.01 -3.86
C GLY A 40 14.41 -6.43 -3.68
N LYS A 41 15.11 -6.89 -4.72
CA LYS A 41 16.56 -7.15 -4.67
C LYS A 41 17.41 -5.91 -4.93
N LEU A 42 16.81 -4.77 -5.26
CA LEU A 42 17.56 -3.55 -5.54
C LEU A 42 17.98 -2.85 -4.25
N PRO A 43 19.29 -2.73 -3.96
CA PRO A 43 19.78 -2.30 -2.66
C PRO A 43 19.53 -0.81 -2.37
N HIS A 44 19.35 0.01 -3.42
CA HIS A 44 19.24 1.47 -3.31
C HIS A 44 17.86 2.01 -3.69
N LEU A 45 16.91 1.14 -4.02
CA LEU A 45 15.58 1.56 -4.46
C LEU A 45 14.79 2.17 -3.30
N LYS A 46 14.59 3.50 -3.35
CA LYS A 46 13.84 4.26 -2.34
C LYS A 46 12.38 4.48 -2.72
N ARG A 47 12.06 4.52 -4.02
CA ARG A 47 10.70 4.85 -4.49
C ARG A 47 10.25 3.93 -5.61
N LEU A 48 9.12 3.26 -5.39
CA LEU A 48 8.46 2.44 -6.40
C LEU A 48 7.05 2.98 -6.65
N GLU A 49 6.76 3.36 -7.89
CA GLU A 49 5.45 3.85 -8.30
C GLU A 49 4.94 3.01 -9.47
N LEU A 50 3.82 2.31 -9.25
CA LEU A 50 3.20 1.41 -10.23
C LEU A 50 1.79 1.89 -10.50
N SER A 51 1.43 2.02 -11.78
CA SER A 51 0.06 2.38 -12.13
C SER A 51 -0.44 1.77 -13.43
N GLY A 52 -1.73 1.40 -13.48
CA GLY A 52 -2.37 0.91 -14.69
C GLY A 52 -1.78 -0.41 -15.17
N MET A 53 -1.61 -1.37 -14.26
CA MET A 53 -0.98 -2.68 -14.54
C MET A 53 -1.95 -3.81 -14.18
N LYS A 54 -3.00 -3.98 -14.98
CA LYS A 54 -4.14 -4.85 -14.66
C LYS A 54 -3.81 -6.33 -14.51
N ASN A 55 -2.74 -6.84 -15.12
CA ASN A 55 -2.40 -8.26 -15.06
C ASN A 55 -1.42 -8.62 -13.93
N VAL A 56 -0.84 -7.63 -13.24
CA VAL A 56 0.13 -7.86 -12.16
C VAL A 56 -0.59 -8.33 -10.90
N LYS A 57 -0.17 -9.49 -10.39
CA LYS A 57 -0.70 -10.10 -9.16
C LYS A 57 0.19 -9.94 -7.93
N CYS A 58 1.48 -9.70 -8.13
CA CYS A 58 2.49 -9.64 -7.08
C CYS A 58 3.49 -8.53 -7.40
N ILE A 59 3.80 -7.65 -6.43
CA ILE A 59 4.77 -6.56 -6.66
C ILE A 59 6.18 -7.12 -6.79
N ASP A 60 6.54 -8.05 -5.89
CA ASP A 60 7.83 -8.73 -5.95
C ASP A 60 7.66 -10.25 -5.74
N GLY A 61 7.93 -10.98 -6.82
CA GLY A 61 7.93 -12.45 -6.83
C GLY A 61 9.31 -13.07 -6.57
N GLY A 62 10.29 -12.28 -6.13
CA GLY A 62 11.64 -12.75 -5.88
C GLY A 62 11.70 -13.71 -4.69
N THR A 63 12.66 -14.63 -4.73
CA THR A 63 13.03 -15.47 -3.58
C THR A 63 14.20 -14.83 -2.84
N TYR A 64 14.13 -14.86 -1.51
CA TYR A 64 15.15 -14.37 -0.62
C TYR A 64 15.60 -15.57 0.22
N GLU A 65 16.86 -15.95 0.19
CA GLU A 65 17.34 -17.21 0.81
C GLU A 65 18.14 -16.96 2.09
N GLY A 66 18.72 -15.77 2.24
CA GLY A 66 19.40 -15.39 3.48
C GLY A 66 18.41 -15.07 4.60
N VAL A 67 18.71 -15.53 5.82
CA VAL A 67 17.94 -15.20 7.04
C VAL A 67 17.90 -13.68 7.26
N GLU A 68 19.01 -12.99 6.98
CA GLU A 68 19.15 -11.54 7.06
C GLU A 68 18.73 -10.82 5.76
N GLU A 69 18.47 -11.58 4.69
CA GLU A 69 18.10 -11.00 3.40
C GLU A 69 16.66 -10.49 3.47
N LYS A 70 16.52 -9.17 3.38
CA LYS A 70 15.23 -8.47 3.33
C LYS A 70 14.91 -8.07 1.89
N ALA A 71 13.63 -8.11 1.54
CA ALA A 71 13.18 -7.44 0.34
C ALA A 71 13.27 -5.92 0.55
N PHE A 72 13.43 -5.17 -0.53
CA PHE A 72 13.33 -3.72 -0.52
C PHE A 72 14.11 -3.05 0.63
N PRO A 73 15.42 -3.32 0.79
CA PRO A 73 16.21 -2.91 1.96
C PRO A 73 16.43 -1.39 2.05
N SER A 74 15.92 -0.59 1.11
CA SER A 74 15.96 0.87 1.15
C SER A 74 14.64 1.52 0.73
N LEU A 75 13.57 0.74 0.50
CA LEU A 75 12.33 1.30 -0.02
C LEU A 75 11.65 2.15 1.03
N GLU A 76 11.51 3.42 0.73
CA GLU A 76 10.92 4.43 1.61
C GLU A 76 9.45 4.70 1.22
N LYS A 77 9.16 4.73 -0.09
CA LYS A 77 7.81 5.04 -0.61
C LYS A 77 7.34 4.03 -1.65
N LEU A 78 6.14 3.52 -1.44
CA LEU A 78 5.44 2.66 -2.39
C LEU A 78 4.11 3.30 -2.78
N ARG A 79 3.90 3.47 -4.10
CA ARG A 79 2.59 3.83 -4.67
C ARG A 79 2.14 2.72 -5.60
N VAL A 80 0.95 2.18 -5.35
CA VAL A 80 0.21 1.32 -6.27
C VAL A 80 -1.12 1.95 -6.61
N ASP A 81 -1.39 2.09 -7.91
CA ASP A 81 -2.56 2.81 -8.40
C ASP A 81 -3.20 2.10 -9.60
N ASN A 82 -4.44 1.64 -9.49
CA ASN A 82 -5.15 0.96 -10.57
C ASN A 82 -4.41 -0.34 -10.98
N LEU A 83 -4.18 -1.21 -9.99
CA LEU A 83 -3.74 -2.59 -10.16
C LEU A 83 -4.85 -3.53 -9.66
N PRO A 84 -5.95 -3.69 -10.41
CA PRO A 84 -7.16 -4.36 -9.94
C PRO A 84 -6.98 -5.83 -9.55
N ASN A 85 -6.03 -6.54 -10.16
CA ASN A 85 -5.74 -7.95 -9.86
C ASN A 85 -4.53 -8.13 -8.94
N LEU A 86 -4.02 -7.06 -8.31
CA LEU A 86 -2.92 -7.18 -7.36
C LEU A 86 -3.41 -7.90 -6.10
N GLU A 87 -2.79 -9.04 -5.79
CA GLU A 87 -3.15 -9.91 -4.67
C GLU A 87 -2.21 -9.72 -3.47
N ARG A 88 -0.92 -9.44 -3.72
CA ARG A 88 0.11 -9.43 -2.66
C ARG A 88 1.28 -8.50 -2.98
N LEU A 89 1.89 -7.94 -1.94
CA LEU A 89 3.10 -7.12 -2.05
C LEU A 89 4.35 -8.01 -2.27
N LEU A 90 4.55 -9.01 -1.43
CA LEU A 90 5.63 -9.99 -1.55
C LEU A 90 5.07 -11.41 -1.71
N ARG A 91 5.81 -12.25 -2.43
CA ARG A 91 5.63 -13.71 -2.34
C ARG A 91 6.22 -14.27 -1.04
N ASP A 92 7.29 -13.68 -0.55
CA ASP A 92 7.97 -14.12 0.68
C ASP A 92 7.21 -13.61 1.91
N GLU A 93 6.81 -14.54 2.77
CA GLU A 93 5.96 -14.29 3.96
C GLU A 93 6.78 -14.16 5.26
N ARG A 94 8.12 -14.11 5.17
CA ARG A 94 8.95 -13.87 6.35
C ARG A 94 8.65 -12.52 7.01
N VAL A 95 9.01 -12.43 8.28
CA VAL A 95 8.77 -11.25 9.10
C VAL A 95 9.74 -10.12 8.73
N GLU A 96 9.23 -8.89 8.74
CA GLU A 96 10.01 -7.66 8.54
C GLU A 96 10.78 -7.64 7.21
N MET A 97 10.17 -8.17 6.16
CA MET A 97 10.77 -8.21 4.83
C MET A 97 10.80 -6.86 4.14
N VAL A 98 10.16 -5.81 4.68
CA VAL A 98 10.15 -4.45 4.11
C VAL A 98 10.44 -3.43 5.22
N PRO A 99 11.69 -3.34 5.70
CA PRO A 99 11.99 -2.69 6.99
C PRO A 99 11.90 -1.16 6.99
N HIS A 100 11.98 -0.50 5.82
CA HIS A 100 12.11 0.97 5.74
C HIS A 100 10.95 1.68 5.04
N LEU A 101 9.90 0.95 4.67
CA LEU A 101 8.74 1.55 3.99
C LEU A 101 8.03 2.47 4.97
N PHE A 102 8.09 3.78 4.73
CA PHE A 102 7.49 4.77 5.61
C PHE A 102 6.16 5.32 5.07
N GLU A 103 6.00 5.35 3.74
CA GLU A 103 4.81 5.87 3.08
C GLU A 103 4.26 4.85 2.07
N LEU A 104 3.03 4.42 2.30
CA LEU A 104 2.29 3.52 1.45
C LEU A 104 1.06 4.23 0.88
N ARG A 105 0.97 4.31 -0.44
CA ARG A 105 -0.22 4.81 -1.15
C ARG A 105 -0.84 3.69 -1.97
N ILE A 106 -2.12 3.41 -1.71
CA ILE A 106 -2.91 2.39 -2.38
C ILE A 106 -4.11 3.08 -3.03
N GLU A 107 -4.25 3.00 -4.33
CA GLU A 107 -5.35 3.64 -5.04
C GLU A 107 -5.99 2.66 -6.03
N ARG A 108 -7.32 2.50 -6.00
CA ARG A 108 -8.07 1.62 -6.92
C ARG A 108 -7.47 0.19 -6.95
N VAL A 109 -7.25 -0.37 -5.77
CA VAL A 109 -6.84 -1.77 -5.57
C VAL A 109 -7.90 -2.47 -4.72
N SER A 110 -8.25 -3.69 -5.09
CA SER A 110 -9.35 -4.41 -4.47
C SER A 110 -8.91 -5.35 -3.35
N ASN A 111 -7.83 -6.13 -3.54
CA ASN A 111 -7.46 -7.22 -2.65
C ASN A 111 -5.95 -7.31 -2.42
N LEU A 112 -5.38 -6.42 -1.62
CA LEU A 112 -3.95 -6.41 -1.33
C LEU A 112 -3.64 -7.06 0.03
N LYS A 113 -2.82 -8.11 0.01
CA LYS A 113 -2.14 -8.63 1.19
C LYS A 113 -0.75 -8.03 1.32
N CYS A 114 -0.42 -7.57 2.52
CA CYS A 114 0.88 -7.01 2.86
C CYS A 114 1.59 -7.88 3.89
N PRO A 115 2.93 -8.02 3.84
CA PRO A 115 3.69 -8.49 4.98
C PRO A 115 3.57 -7.50 6.15
N ARG A 116 4.12 -7.81 7.32
CA ARG A 116 4.25 -6.82 8.39
C ARG A 116 5.07 -5.62 7.91
N LEU A 117 4.54 -4.42 8.12
CA LEU A 117 5.09 -3.13 7.68
C LEU A 117 5.49 -2.31 8.92
N PRO A 118 6.66 -2.61 9.53
CA PRO A 118 7.03 -2.05 10.84
C PRO A 118 7.31 -0.54 10.81
N ALA A 119 7.64 0.04 9.66
CA ALA A 119 8.05 1.43 9.55
C ALA A 119 7.01 2.35 8.91
N VAL A 120 5.84 1.84 8.49
CA VAL A 120 4.85 2.65 7.79
C VAL A 120 4.20 3.61 8.78
N GLU A 121 4.47 4.91 8.58
CA GLU A 121 3.87 6.00 9.36
C GLU A 121 2.73 6.68 8.60
N LYS A 122 2.71 6.56 7.27
CA LYS A 122 1.72 7.23 6.41
C LYS A 122 1.09 6.23 5.45
N LEU A 123 -0.23 6.06 5.57
CA LEU A 123 -1.03 5.25 4.67
C LEU A 123 -2.11 6.11 4.03
N ASP A 124 -2.07 6.21 2.70
CA ASP A 124 -3.06 6.92 1.87
C ASP A 124 -3.77 5.89 0.99
N ALA A 125 -5.06 5.69 1.24
CA ALA A 125 -5.85 4.66 0.59
C ALA A 125 -7.08 5.25 -0.10
N ARG A 126 -7.18 5.04 -1.40
CA ARG A 126 -8.21 5.66 -2.24
C ARG A 126 -8.88 4.62 -3.12
N GLY A 127 -10.17 4.75 -3.43
CA GLY A 127 -10.74 3.80 -4.38
C GLY A 127 -10.82 2.37 -3.86
N ILE A 128 -10.94 2.16 -2.54
CA ILE A 128 -10.76 0.85 -1.91
C ILE A 128 -11.91 -0.07 -2.34
N GLY A 129 -11.58 -1.24 -2.91
CA GLY A 129 -12.58 -2.19 -3.41
C GLY A 129 -13.23 -3.04 -2.32
N GLU A 130 -12.44 -3.54 -1.36
CA GLU A 130 -12.88 -4.40 -0.26
C GLU A 130 -12.34 -3.90 1.08
N ALA A 131 -13.25 -3.52 1.99
CA ALA A 131 -12.88 -2.94 3.29
C ALA A 131 -12.07 -3.92 4.17
N ALA A 132 -12.35 -5.23 4.08
CA ALA A 132 -11.66 -6.25 4.88
C ALA A 132 -10.17 -6.38 4.50
N SER A 133 -9.84 -6.41 3.21
CA SER A 133 -8.45 -6.44 2.74
C SER A 133 -7.69 -5.20 3.19
N PHE A 134 -8.33 -4.03 3.18
CA PHE A 134 -7.69 -2.82 3.68
C PHE A 134 -7.46 -2.84 5.20
N MET A 135 -8.42 -3.34 5.99
CA MET A 135 -8.24 -3.51 7.44
C MET A 135 -7.07 -4.44 7.77
N GLU A 136 -6.85 -5.48 6.96
CA GLU A 136 -5.67 -6.33 7.06
C GLU A 136 -4.38 -5.54 6.83
N VAL A 137 -4.34 -4.63 5.84
CA VAL A 137 -3.18 -3.75 5.63
C VAL A 137 -2.93 -2.84 6.84
N VAL A 138 -3.97 -2.21 7.38
CA VAL A 138 -3.86 -1.35 8.59
C VAL A 138 -3.35 -2.16 9.79
N GLY A 139 -3.85 -3.38 9.99
CA GLY A 139 -3.37 -4.28 11.05
C GLY A 139 -1.90 -4.71 10.89
N ASN A 140 -1.35 -4.63 9.67
CA ASN A 140 0.05 -4.92 9.40
C ASN A 140 0.99 -3.71 9.58
N THR A 141 0.46 -2.49 9.77
CA THR A 141 1.26 -1.27 9.98
C THR A 141 1.40 -0.96 11.48
N ALA A 142 2.60 -1.14 12.04
CA ALA A 142 2.81 -1.03 13.49
C ALA A 142 3.00 0.41 14.00
N CYS A 143 3.49 1.32 13.16
CA CYS A 143 3.88 2.69 13.53
C CYS A 143 3.02 3.75 12.84
N LEU A 144 1.77 3.42 12.49
CA LEU A 144 0.93 4.27 11.65
C LEU A 144 0.53 5.56 12.39
N LYS A 145 0.94 6.72 11.86
CA LYS A 145 0.63 8.05 12.44
C LYS A 145 -0.42 8.80 11.63
N THR A 146 -0.48 8.57 10.33
CA THR A 146 -1.41 9.25 9.42
C THR A 146 -2.10 8.23 8.53
N LEU A 147 -3.43 8.20 8.61
CA LEU A 147 -4.29 7.42 7.77
C LEU A 147 -5.19 8.37 6.97
N THR A 148 -5.07 8.35 5.65
CA THR A 148 -5.97 9.07 4.74
C THR A 148 -6.75 8.07 3.92
N ILE A 149 -8.07 8.24 3.88
CA ILE A 149 -8.99 7.38 3.15
C ILE A 149 -9.87 8.23 2.26
N GLU A 150 -9.90 7.93 0.96
CA GLU A 150 -10.78 8.61 0.00
C GLU A 150 -11.60 7.58 -0.78
N TYR A 151 -12.93 7.60 -0.62
CA TYR A 151 -13.86 6.72 -1.34
C TYR A 151 -13.60 5.19 -1.14
N ILE A 152 -14.49 4.54 -0.39
CA ILE A 152 -14.52 3.09 -0.19
C ILE A 152 -15.71 2.51 -0.95
N LYS A 153 -15.44 1.70 -1.98
CA LYS A 153 -16.47 0.97 -2.73
C LYS A 153 -17.06 -0.11 -1.81
N GLY A 154 -18.37 -0.34 -1.91
CA GLY A 154 -19.07 -1.30 -1.04
C GLY A 154 -19.61 -0.68 0.25
N VAL A 155 -19.15 0.51 0.63
CA VAL A 155 -19.82 1.31 1.66
C VAL A 155 -20.82 2.27 1.00
N VAL A 156 -21.63 1.71 0.09
CA VAL A 156 -22.50 2.47 -0.80
C VAL A 156 -23.84 2.83 -0.13
N ASP A 157 -24.07 2.35 1.10
CA ASP A 157 -25.14 2.81 1.99
C ASP A 157 -24.53 3.11 3.36
N PHE A 158 -23.85 4.26 3.48
CA PHE A 158 -23.44 4.79 4.77
C PHE A 158 -24.68 5.25 5.54
N ASN A 159 -25.29 4.37 6.32
CA ASN A 159 -25.85 4.86 7.58
C ASN A 159 -24.65 5.32 8.43
N GLU A 160 -24.70 6.52 9.03
CA GLU A 160 -23.63 7.09 9.85
C GLU A 160 -23.05 6.09 10.86
N VAL A 161 -23.90 5.19 11.38
CA VAL A 161 -23.54 4.11 12.30
C VAL A 161 -22.46 3.18 11.73
N LEU A 162 -22.52 2.82 10.44
CA LEU A 162 -21.53 1.95 9.80
C LEU A 162 -20.20 2.67 9.57
N VAL A 163 -20.23 3.98 9.30
CA VAL A 163 -19.01 4.81 9.26
C VAL A 163 -18.34 4.75 10.61
N VAL A 164 -19.08 5.08 11.68
CA VAL A 164 -18.53 5.16 13.04
C VAL A 164 -17.94 3.83 13.48
N ALA A 165 -18.66 2.73 13.30
CA ALA A 165 -18.16 1.39 13.63
C ALA A 165 -16.88 1.03 12.85
N TYR A 166 -16.80 1.43 11.58
CA TYR A 166 -15.61 1.24 10.77
C TYR A 166 -14.43 2.10 11.26
N LEU A 167 -14.68 3.36 11.61
CA LEU A 167 -13.66 4.25 12.19
C LEU A 167 -13.15 3.72 13.54
N ASP A 168 -14.04 3.20 14.39
CA ASP A 168 -13.67 2.62 15.67
C ASP A 168 -12.85 1.35 15.48
N CYS A 169 -13.24 0.47 14.57
CA CYS A 169 -12.46 -0.72 14.23
C CYS A 169 -11.06 -0.37 13.71
N MET A 170 -10.95 0.68 12.87
CA MET A 170 -9.65 1.20 12.44
C MET A 170 -8.85 1.75 13.61
N ARG A 171 -9.48 2.52 14.50
CA ARG A 171 -8.82 3.08 15.68
C ARG A 171 -8.26 1.96 16.57
N ASP A 172 -9.06 0.93 16.81
CA ASP A 172 -8.64 -0.24 17.59
C ASP A 172 -7.49 -0.98 16.92
N ALA A 173 -7.54 -1.17 15.60
CA ALA A 173 -6.47 -1.80 14.83
C ALA A 173 -5.16 -1.02 14.93
N MET A 174 -5.23 0.31 14.86
CA MET A 174 -4.05 1.18 14.97
C MET A 174 -3.52 1.24 16.42
N ASN A 175 -4.41 1.26 17.42
CA ASN A 175 -4.03 1.29 18.83
C ASN A 175 -3.45 -0.03 19.34
N LYS A 176 -3.81 -1.17 18.73
CA LYS A 176 -3.31 -2.50 19.13
C LYS A 176 -1.78 -2.62 19.07
N HIS A 177 -1.13 -1.82 18.23
CA HIS A 177 0.30 -1.89 17.96
C HIS A 177 1.09 -0.69 18.48
N SER A 178 0.43 0.39 18.91
CA SER A 178 1.09 1.53 19.51
C SER A 178 1.49 1.22 20.96
N SER A 179 2.80 1.17 21.22
CA SER A 179 3.35 1.05 22.57
C SER A 179 3.32 2.37 23.35
N ASP A 180 2.98 3.49 22.70
CA ASP A 180 3.02 4.82 23.31
C ASP A 180 1.63 5.45 23.32
N SER A 181 1.06 5.54 24.52
CA SER A 181 -0.25 6.14 24.84
C SER A 181 -0.43 7.61 24.43
N LYS A 182 0.56 8.22 23.78
CA LYS A 182 0.60 9.64 23.39
C LYS A 182 0.68 9.90 21.89
N GLU A 183 0.83 8.88 21.03
CA GLU A 183 0.84 9.11 19.58
C GLU A 183 -0.56 9.43 19.05
N VAL A 184 -0.75 10.66 18.56
CA VAL A 184 -2.00 11.10 17.95
C VAL A 184 -2.06 10.57 16.52
N ILE A 185 -2.94 9.60 16.29
CA ILE A 185 -3.20 9.07 14.95
C ILE A 185 -4.16 10.01 14.23
N THR A 186 -3.72 10.58 13.12
CA THR A 186 -4.54 11.46 12.29
C THR A 186 -5.32 10.64 11.27
N LEU A 187 -6.65 10.62 11.39
CA LEU A 187 -7.55 9.98 10.44
C LEU A 187 -8.24 11.02 9.57
N LYS A 188 -8.05 10.94 8.25
CA LYS A 188 -8.68 11.83 7.28
C LYS A 188 -9.56 11.02 6.35
N MET A 189 -10.88 11.21 6.43
CA MET A 189 -11.83 10.66 5.49
C MET A 189 -12.26 11.76 4.51
N ILE A 190 -12.14 11.50 3.22
CA ILE A 190 -12.55 12.43 2.17
C ILE A 190 -13.61 11.72 1.31
N GLY A 191 -14.83 12.27 1.29
CA GLY A 191 -15.92 11.73 0.48
C GLY A 191 -15.74 12.05 -1.02
N SER A 192 -16.18 11.14 -1.89
CA SER A 192 -16.38 11.43 -3.31
C SER A 192 -17.80 11.92 -3.52
N VAL A 193 -17.91 13.12 -4.10
CA VAL A 193 -19.15 13.82 -4.40
C VAL A 193 -19.76 13.21 -5.66
N ASP A 194 -20.69 12.26 -5.54
CA ASP A 194 -21.51 11.85 -6.69
C ASP A 194 -23.02 11.75 -6.43
N LYS A 195 -23.51 11.88 -5.19
CA LYS A 195 -24.93 12.19 -4.94
C LYS A 195 -25.06 13.05 -3.67
N VAL A 196 -25.83 14.12 -3.82
CA VAL A 196 -26.40 15.06 -2.85
C VAL A 196 -26.31 14.56 -1.40
N ASP A 197 -25.30 15.03 -0.66
CA ASP A 197 -25.28 15.37 0.77
C ASP A 197 -23.84 15.34 1.30
N ASN A 198 -23.33 16.52 1.66
CA ASN A 198 -21.98 16.69 2.16
C ASN A 198 -21.84 16.17 3.59
N LEU A 199 -21.12 15.06 3.79
CA LEU A 199 -20.57 14.69 5.09
C LEU A 199 -19.05 14.83 5.05
N TYR A 200 -18.56 16.04 5.35
CA TYR A 200 -17.16 16.27 5.68
C TYR A 200 -16.92 15.89 7.14
N PHE A 201 -16.42 14.68 7.40
CA PHE A 201 -15.90 14.31 8.72
C PHE A 201 -14.38 14.50 8.75
N SER A 202 -13.93 15.74 8.94
CA SER A 202 -12.57 15.96 9.46
C SER A 202 -12.61 15.83 10.98
N GLN A 203 -12.54 14.61 11.50
CA GLN A 203 -12.33 14.43 12.94
C GLN A 203 -10.85 14.62 13.27
N ASN A 204 -10.42 15.87 13.49
CA ASN A 204 -9.35 16.12 14.45
C ASN A 204 -9.94 15.93 15.85
N LEU A 205 -10.18 14.67 16.24
CA LEU A 205 -10.55 14.39 17.62
C LEU A 205 -9.29 14.43 18.47
N LEU A 206 -8.88 15.66 18.80
CA LEU A 206 -8.22 15.95 20.06
C LEU A 206 -9.19 15.56 21.19
N GLN A 207 -8.65 15.08 22.30
CA GLN A 207 -9.11 15.23 23.70
C GLN A 207 -8.55 14.04 24.51
N HIS A 208 -8.10 14.15 25.75
CA HIS A 208 -8.02 15.23 26.72
C HIS A 208 -6.94 14.86 27.74
#